data_AF-A0A6L6QRU7-F1
#
_entry.id   AF-A0A6L6QRU7-F1
#
_cell.length_a   1.000
_cell.length_b   1.000
_cell.length_c   1.000
_cell.angle_alpha   90.00
_cell.angle_beta   90.00
_cell.angle_gamma   90.00
#
_symmetry.space_group_name_H-M   'P 1'
#
loop_
_entity.id
_entity.type
_entity.pdbx_description
1 polymer ?
#
loop_
_entity_poly.entity_id
_entity_poly.type
_entity_poly.pdbx_seq_one_letter_code
_entity_poly.pdbx_strand_id
1 'polypeptide(L)'
;MSELKELSTYSKDTPVGLPVVGGRAGVFVPTEQFDLANSTTIKKGAGIVGFGNPDGSLTVYFEANRFDDSSLHKWENKTRKAYDRMVMVAPTVSKAKLDAKFLEMVGYIDGAGITLKEPDRLTNWLTLSNALDTAPEAAVVLWGKK
;
A
#
# COMPACT_ATOMS: atom_id res chain seq x y z
N MET A 1 -7.11 25.24 27.02
CA MET A 1 -5.90 24.59 26.50
C MET A 1 -6.30 23.90 25.22
N SER A 2 -5.93 24.44 24.07
CA SER A 2 -6.22 23.79 22.79
C SER A 2 -5.26 22.61 22.64
N GLU A 3 -5.80 21.40 22.57
CA GLU A 3 -5.05 20.22 22.15
C GLU A 3 -4.48 20.50 20.77
N LEU A 4 -3.17 20.71 20.69
CA LEU A 4 -2.45 20.54 19.43
C LEU A 4 -2.58 19.05 19.09
N LYS A 5 -3.58 18.71 18.27
CA LYS A 5 -3.62 17.43 17.57
C LYS A 5 -2.25 17.28 16.93
N GLU A 6 -1.45 16.32 17.39
CA GLU A 6 -0.26 15.90 16.67
C GLU A 6 -0.72 15.50 15.27
N LEU A 7 -0.53 16.41 14.32
CA LEU A 7 -0.81 16.17 12.91
C LEU A 7 0.31 15.25 12.45
N SER A 8 0.10 13.93 12.61
CA SER A 8 0.91 12.97 11.90
C SER A 8 0.61 13.20 10.41
N THR A 9 1.60 13.70 9.69
CA THR A 9 1.54 13.81 8.24
C THR A 9 2.38 12.70 7.66
N TYR A 10 1.97 12.22 6.48
CA TYR A 10 2.73 11.24 5.73
C TYR A 10 4.13 11.81 5.37
N SER A 11 5.11 10.92 5.14
CA SER A 11 6.47 11.33 4.79
C SER A 11 6.47 12.31 3.60
N LYS A 12 7.43 13.25 3.58
CA LYS A 12 7.67 14.19 2.45
C LYS A 12 7.85 13.49 1.11
N ASP A 13 8.29 12.25 1.17
CA ASP A 13 8.51 11.36 0.05
C ASP A 13 7.21 10.83 -0.58
N THR A 14 6.09 10.89 0.16
CA THR A 14 4.80 10.37 -0.30
C THR A 14 4.26 11.20 -1.46
N PRO A 15 3.95 10.59 -2.62
CA PRO A 15 3.29 11.29 -3.72
C PRO A 15 1.96 11.90 -3.28
N VAL A 16 1.69 13.14 -3.68
CA VAL A 16 0.47 13.88 -3.31
C VAL A 16 -0.48 13.94 -4.51
N GLY A 17 -1.76 13.64 -4.24
CA GLY A 17 -2.81 13.60 -5.26
C GLY A 17 -2.86 12.28 -6.02
N LEU A 18 -4.02 12.03 -6.65
CA LEU A 18 -4.27 10.81 -7.43
C LEU A 18 -3.32 10.75 -8.63
N PRO A 19 -2.47 9.70 -8.74
CA PRO A 19 -1.63 9.55 -9.92
C PRO A 19 -2.45 9.25 -11.17
N VAL A 20 -1.98 9.78 -12.30
CA VAL A 20 -2.42 9.36 -13.64
C VAL A 20 -1.85 8.00 -13.99
N VAL A 21 -2.29 7.40 -15.10
CA VAL A 21 -1.73 6.15 -15.63
C VAL A 21 -0.21 6.30 -15.83
N GLY A 22 0.56 5.40 -15.21
CA GLY A 22 2.02 5.43 -15.20
C GLY A 22 2.64 6.38 -14.15
N GLY A 23 1.84 7.20 -13.48
CA GLY A 23 2.27 8.08 -12.40
C GLY A 23 2.63 7.31 -11.13
N ARG A 24 3.42 7.94 -10.26
CA ARG A 24 3.95 7.30 -9.05
C ARG A 24 2.94 7.32 -7.90
N ALA A 25 2.89 6.22 -7.16
CA ALA A 25 2.18 6.09 -5.89
C ALA A 25 3.12 5.56 -4.79
N GLY A 26 2.77 5.82 -3.53
CA GLY A 26 3.43 5.20 -2.38
C GLY A 26 2.97 3.76 -2.21
N VAL A 27 3.87 2.90 -1.75
CA VAL A 27 3.58 1.54 -1.27
C VAL A 27 3.66 1.55 0.24
N PHE A 28 2.66 1.02 0.91
CA PHE A 28 2.50 1.15 2.36
C PHE A 28 2.38 -0.20 3.06
N VAL A 29 2.71 -0.22 4.34
CA VAL A 29 2.34 -1.29 5.27
C VAL A 29 1.69 -0.67 6.53
N PRO A 30 0.83 -1.41 7.26
CA PRO A 30 0.27 -0.95 8.52
C PRO A 30 1.35 -0.77 9.59
N THR A 31 1.25 0.31 10.36
CA THR A 31 2.05 0.50 11.57
C THR A 31 1.45 -0.26 12.75
N GLU A 32 2.19 -0.33 13.85
CA GLU A 32 1.70 -0.91 15.12
C GLU A 32 0.47 -0.18 15.69
N GLN A 33 0.22 1.07 15.28
CA GLN A 33 -0.95 1.84 15.71
C GLN A 33 -2.23 1.42 14.96
N PHE A 34 -2.11 0.71 13.85
CA PHE A 34 -3.27 0.18 13.15
C PHE A 34 -3.75 -1.08 13.86
N ASP A 35 -4.99 -1.06 14.34
CA ASP A 35 -5.59 -2.21 15.02
C ASP A 35 -5.89 -3.33 14.03
N LEU A 36 -4.86 -4.13 13.73
CA LEU A 36 -4.95 -5.29 12.83
C LEU A 36 -5.83 -6.41 13.38
N ALA A 37 -6.05 -6.46 14.70
CA ALA A 37 -6.81 -7.53 15.34
C ALA A 37 -8.31 -7.31 15.17
N ASN A 38 -8.77 -6.06 15.24
CA ASN A 38 -10.19 -5.72 15.19
C ASN A 38 -10.61 -4.99 13.91
N SER A 39 -9.66 -4.53 13.09
CA SER A 39 -9.99 -3.87 11.82
C SER A 39 -10.36 -4.89 10.74
N THR A 40 -11.58 -4.76 10.22
CA THR A 40 -12.01 -5.46 8.99
C THR A 40 -11.61 -4.73 7.71
N THR A 41 -10.94 -3.57 7.83
CA THR A 41 -10.69 -2.66 6.71
C THR A 41 -9.59 -3.20 5.81
N ILE A 42 -8.36 -3.37 6.34
CA ILE A 42 -7.22 -3.88 5.59
C ILE A 42 -6.92 -5.29 6.07
N LYS A 43 -7.09 -6.28 5.19
CA LYS A 43 -6.78 -7.68 5.52
C LYS A 43 -5.27 -7.91 5.56
N LYS A 44 -4.87 -8.88 6.39
CA LYS A 44 -3.48 -9.38 6.49
C LYS A 44 -2.93 -9.78 5.11
N GLY A 45 -1.68 -9.42 4.84
CA GLY A 45 -0.97 -9.76 3.61
C GLY A 45 -1.45 -9.01 2.36
N ALA A 46 -2.24 -7.95 2.52
CA ALA A 46 -2.66 -7.11 1.41
C ALA A 46 -1.49 -6.32 0.80
N GLY A 47 -1.57 -6.10 -0.51
CA GLY A 47 -0.81 -5.06 -1.19
C GLY A 47 -1.53 -3.72 -1.03
N ILE A 48 -0.84 -2.68 -0.54
CA ILE A 48 -1.42 -1.37 -0.22
C ILE A 48 -0.65 -0.30 -0.98
N VAL A 49 -1.37 0.51 -1.74
CA VAL A 49 -0.82 1.63 -2.50
C VAL A 49 -1.65 2.87 -2.25
N GLY A 50 -1.07 4.05 -2.43
CA GLY A 50 -1.83 5.27 -2.22
C GLY A 50 -1.06 6.56 -2.44
N PHE A 51 -1.70 7.65 -2.02
CA PHE A 51 -1.16 8.99 -2.13
C PHE A 51 -1.64 9.86 -0.96
N GLY A 52 -0.88 10.91 -0.71
CA GLY A 52 -1.18 11.94 0.28
C GLY A 52 -2.26 12.90 -0.20
N ASN A 53 -3.11 13.33 0.73
CA ASN A 53 -4.13 14.35 0.52
C ASN A 53 -3.69 15.70 1.14
N PRO A 54 -4.15 16.85 0.62
CA PRO A 54 -3.80 18.16 1.16
C PRO A 54 -4.14 18.37 2.65
N ASP A 55 -5.06 17.58 3.21
CA ASP A 55 -5.44 17.61 4.62
C ASP A 55 -4.53 16.74 5.52
N GLY A 56 -3.44 16.19 4.98
CA GLY A 56 -2.48 15.36 5.71
C GLY A 56 -2.84 13.88 5.82
N SER A 57 -4.04 13.49 5.38
CA SER A 57 -4.46 12.07 5.36
C SER A 57 -3.93 11.31 4.15
N LEU A 58 -4.04 9.98 4.17
CA LEU A 58 -3.74 9.11 3.04
C LEU A 58 -5.02 8.60 2.38
N THR A 59 -5.06 8.61 1.06
CA THR A 59 -6.02 7.81 0.29
C THR A 59 -5.30 6.56 -0.20
N VAL A 60 -5.79 5.38 0.21
CA VAL A 60 -5.18 4.10 -0.15
C VAL A 60 -6.15 3.18 -0.88
N TYR A 61 -5.58 2.37 -1.75
CA TYR A 61 -6.21 1.27 -2.47
C TYR A 61 -5.48 -0.02 -2.08
N PHE A 62 -6.20 -1.10 -1.85
CA PHE A 62 -5.58 -2.34 -1.37
C PHE A 62 -6.29 -3.61 -1.85
N GLU A 63 -5.50 -4.65 -2.07
CA GLU A 63 -5.95 -5.95 -2.53
C GLU A 63 -5.38 -7.05 -1.63
N ALA A 64 -6.23 -7.97 -1.19
CA ALA A 64 -5.91 -9.07 -0.27
C ALA A 64 -6.25 -10.45 -0.83
N ASN A 65 -6.55 -10.53 -2.13
CA ASN A 65 -7.04 -11.70 -2.84
C ASN A 65 -8.30 -12.31 -2.19
N ARG A 66 -9.32 -11.48 -1.90
CA ARG A 66 -10.53 -11.92 -1.19
C ARG A 66 -11.25 -13.10 -1.86
N PHE A 67 -11.12 -13.23 -3.18
CA PHE A 67 -11.82 -14.21 -4.00
C PHE A 67 -10.93 -15.39 -4.42
N ASP A 68 -9.73 -15.51 -3.86
CA ASP A 68 -8.78 -16.59 -4.15
C ASP A 68 -8.47 -16.76 -5.66
N ASP A 69 -8.21 -15.64 -6.32
CA ASP A 69 -7.75 -15.58 -7.70
C ASP A 69 -6.30 -16.08 -7.77
N SER A 70 -6.05 -17.09 -8.61
CA SER A 70 -4.75 -17.73 -8.74
C SER A 70 -3.65 -16.79 -9.23
N SER A 71 -4.02 -15.70 -9.92
CA SER A 71 -3.07 -14.68 -10.36
C SER A 71 -2.57 -13.77 -9.23
N LEU A 72 -3.21 -13.79 -8.05
CA LEU A 72 -2.97 -12.86 -6.93
C LEU A 72 -2.32 -13.50 -5.70
N HIS A 73 -1.71 -14.69 -5.83
CA HIS A 73 -1.00 -15.31 -4.71
C HIS A 73 0.27 -14.54 -4.30
N LYS A 74 0.97 -13.92 -5.25
CA LYS A 74 2.15 -13.09 -4.97
C LYS A 74 1.77 -11.70 -4.49
N TRP A 75 2.52 -11.15 -3.53
CA TRP A 75 2.25 -9.84 -2.95
C TRP A 75 2.35 -8.72 -3.99
N GLU A 76 3.36 -8.76 -4.85
CA GLU A 76 3.54 -7.80 -5.93
C GLU A 76 2.37 -7.77 -6.92
N ASN A 77 1.69 -8.90 -7.15
CA ASN A 77 0.51 -8.96 -8.01
C ASN A 77 -0.71 -8.29 -7.36
N LYS A 78 -0.90 -8.47 -6.05
CA LYS A 78 -1.92 -7.76 -5.27
C LYS A 78 -1.66 -6.25 -5.31
N THR A 79 -0.41 -5.84 -5.04
CA THR A 79 0.02 -4.44 -5.07
C THR A 79 -0.18 -3.82 -6.46
N ARG A 80 0.19 -4.54 -7.52
CA ARG A 80 -0.05 -4.12 -8.91
C ARG A 80 -1.53 -3.95 -9.22
N LYS A 81 -2.38 -4.92 -8.86
CA LYS A 81 -3.82 -4.80 -9.06
C LYS A 81 -4.39 -3.58 -8.34
N ALA A 82 -3.98 -3.33 -7.10
CA ALA A 82 -4.41 -2.15 -6.36
C ALA A 82 -3.99 -0.84 -7.06
N TYR A 83 -2.78 -0.77 -7.59
CA TYR A 83 -2.28 0.36 -8.35
C TYR A 83 -3.04 0.58 -9.67
N ASP A 84 -3.20 -0.47 -10.47
CA ASP A 84 -3.91 -0.40 -11.75
C ASP A 84 -5.35 0.10 -11.56
N ARG A 85 -6.03 -0.37 -10.50
CA ARG A 85 -7.39 0.08 -10.19
C ARG A 85 -7.42 1.50 -9.63
N MET A 86 -6.40 1.94 -8.90
CA MET A 86 -6.27 3.31 -8.42
C MET A 86 -6.11 4.30 -9.58
N VAL A 87 -5.13 4.09 -10.47
CA VAL A 87 -4.86 5.03 -11.58
C VAL A 87 -6.01 5.08 -12.60
N MET A 88 -6.79 3.99 -12.70
CA MET A 88 -7.99 3.91 -13.54
C MET A 88 -9.29 4.31 -12.81
N VAL A 89 -9.23 4.61 -11.51
CA VAL A 89 -10.39 4.91 -10.65
C VAL A 89 -11.48 3.82 -10.74
N ALA A 90 -11.07 2.56 -10.84
CA ALA A 90 -11.98 1.43 -10.99
C ALA A 90 -12.56 1.00 -9.62
N PRO A 91 -13.87 0.66 -9.55
CA PRO A 91 -14.54 0.32 -8.29
C PRO A 91 -14.23 -1.11 -7.78
N THR A 92 -13.40 -1.86 -8.48
CA THR A 92 -13.18 -3.30 -8.26
C THR A 92 -12.00 -3.62 -7.34
N VAL A 93 -11.60 -2.65 -6.51
CA VAL A 93 -10.63 -2.84 -5.43
C VAL A 93 -11.08 -2.04 -4.21
N SER A 94 -10.65 -2.47 -3.03
CA SER A 94 -10.96 -1.74 -1.80
C SER A 94 -10.21 -0.40 -1.74
N LYS A 95 -10.88 0.60 -1.19
CA LYS A 95 -10.38 1.97 -1.03
C LYS A 95 -10.70 2.49 0.36
N ALA A 96 -9.78 3.21 0.98
CA ALA A 96 -9.98 3.86 2.27
C ALA A 96 -9.27 5.23 2.32
N LYS A 97 -9.77 6.11 3.19
CA LYS A 97 -9.08 7.33 3.61
C LYS A 97 -8.70 7.16 5.08
N LEU A 98 -7.42 7.31 5.40
CA LEU A 98 -6.86 6.98 6.72
C LEU A 98 -5.95 8.10 7.23
N ASP A 99 -5.82 8.21 8.56
CA ASP A 99 -4.78 9.01 9.19
C ASP A 99 -3.40 8.45 8.82
N ALA A 100 -2.43 9.32 8.56
CA ALA A 100 -1.10 8.92 8.11
C ALA A 100 -0.36 8.06 9.15
N LYS A 101 -0.61 8.22 10.45
CA LYS A 101 0.04 7.43 11.52
C LYS A 101 -0.19 5.94 11.42
N PHE A 102 -1.26 5.53 10.74
CA PHE A 102 -1.64 4.13 10.62
C PHE A 102 -0.86 3.38 9.56
N LEU A 103 -0.18 4.08 8.65
CA LEU A 103 0.53 3.48 7.54
C LEU A 103 1.93 4.06 7.43
N GLU A 104 2.92 3.21 7.21
CA GLU A 104 4.28 3.64 6.86
C GLU A 104 4.57 3.32 5.39
N MET A 105 5.21 4.26 4.70
CA MET A 105 5.59 4.06 3.29
C MET A 105 6.89 3.25 3.24
N VAL A 106 6.85 2.12 2.53
CA VAL A 106 8.01 1.21 2.38
C VAL A 106 8.62 1.24 0.99
N GLY A 107 8.05 2.02 0.07
CA GLY A 107 8.54 2.14 -1.29
C GLY A 107 7.57 2.87 -2.21
N TYR A 108 7.77 2.67 -3.51
CA TYR A 108 6.96 3.26 -4.56
C TYR A 108 6.55 2.24 -5.60
N ILE A 109 5.47 2.55 -6.29
CA ILE A 109 5.00 1.83 -7.47
C ILE A 109 4.67 2.84 -8.57
N ASP A 110 4.97 2.47 -9.81
CA ASP A 110 4.58 3.21 -11.01
C ASP A 110 4.33 2.25 -12.18
N GLY A 111 4.22 2.80 -13.39
CA GLY A 111 3.99 2.02 -14.61
C GLY A 111 5.14 1.08 -15.00
N ALA A 112 6.31 1.17 -14.36
CA ALA A 112 7.47 0.32 -14.63
C ALA A 112 7.67 -0.79 -13.59
N GLY A 113 7.31 -0.57 -12.33
CA GLY A 113 7.55 -1.56 -11.29
C GLY A 113 7.24 -1.11 -9.87
N ILE A 114 7.66 -1.93 -8.91
CA ILE A 114 7.78 -1.60 -7.49
C ILE A 114 9.26 -1.38 -7.17
N THR A 115 9.55 -0.35 -6.39
CA THR A 115 10.85 -0.16 -5.72
C THR A 115 10.63 -0.02 -4.23
N LEU A 116 11.03 -1.04 -3.47
CA LEU A 116 11.05 -1.04 -2.02
C LEU A 116 12.28 -0.28 -1.51
N LYS A 117 12.05 0.65 -0.60
CA LYS A 117 13.08 1.38 0.15
C LYS A 117 13.34 0.73 1.51
N GLU A 118 12.30 0.15 2.10
CA GLU A 118 12.33 -0.49 3.42
C GLU A 118 11.83 -1.95 3.31
N PRO A 119 12.57 -2.86 2.64
CA PRO A 119 12.13 -4.24 2.42
C PRO A 119 11.90 -5.00 3.72
N ASP A 120 12.66 -4.71 4.78
CA ASP A 120 12.50 -5.37 6.08
C ASP A 120 11.14 -5.07 6.73
N ARG A 121 10.60 -3.86 6.53
CA ARG A 121 9.25 -3.48 6.99
C ARG A 121 8.17 -4.29 6.29
N LEU A 122 8.34 -4.52 4.98
CA LEU A 122 7.45 -5.42 4.23
C LEU A 122 7.56 -6.86 4.72
N THR A 123 8.78 -7.36 4.92
CA THR A 123 9.02 -8.72 5.45
C THR A 123 8.33 -8.92 6.80
N ASN A 124 8.43 -7.94 7.70
CA ASN A 124 7.74 -7.97 8.99
C ASN A 124 6.21 -8.00 8.83
N TRP A 125 5.66 -7.14 7.97
CA TRP A 125 4.22 -7.15 7.67
C TRP A 125 3.73 -8.50 7.15
N LEU A 126 4.45 -9.10 6.20
CA LEU A 126 4.09 -10.40 5.63
C LEU A 126 4.25 -11.54 6.62
N THR A 127 5.23 -11.47 7.51
CA THR A 127 5.42 -12.43 8.60
C THR A 127 4.26 -12.38 9.59
N LEU A 128 3.88 -11.20 10.08
CA LEU A 128 2.71 -11.00 10.95
C LEU A 128 1.39 -11.41 10.28
N SER A 129 1.39 -11.42 8.95
CA SER A 129 0.28 -11.82 8.11
C SER A 129 0.23 -13.31 7.78
N ASN A 130 1.24 -14.09 8.18
CA ASN A 130 1.43 -15.48 7.75
C ASN A 130 1.40 -15.64 6.22
N ALA A 131 2.09 -14.73 5.52
CA ALA A 131 2.11 -14.62 4.06
C ALA A 131 3.52 -14.34 3.52
N LEU A 132 4.56 -14.75 4.25
CA LEU A 132 5.96 -14.50 3.90
C LEU A 132 6.36 -15.20 2.59
N ASP A 133 5.76 -16.34 2.28
CA ASP A 133 5.89 -17.07 1.02
C ASP A 133 5.41 -16.27 -0.22
N THR A 134 4.60 -15.25 0.01
CA THR A 134 4.09 -14.34 -1.02
C THR A 134 5.01 -13.15 -1.28
N ALA A 135 6.08 -12.98 -0.50
CA ALA A 135 7.01 -11.84 -0.61
C ALA A 135 7.68 -11.78 -1.99
N PRO A 136 8.02 -10.57 -2.47
CA PRO A 136 8.81 -10.42 -3.69
C PRO A 136 10.23 -10.94 -3.48
N GLU A 137 10.82 -11.51 -4.52
CA GLU A 137 12.19 -12.07 -4.47
C GLU A 137 13.29 -11.00 -4.33
N ALA A 138 12.99 -9.76 -4.73
CA ALA A 138 13.91 -8.64 -4.70
C ALA A 138 13.22 -7.33 -4.31
N ALA A 139 14.01 -6.36 -3.85
CA ALA A 139 13.52 -5.02 -3.51
C ALA A 139 13.02 -4.23 -4.73
N VAL A 140 13.44 -4.60 -5.94
CA VAL A 140 12.97 -4.03 -7.20
C VAL A 140 12.23 -5.10 -7.97
N VAL A 141 10.94 -4.88 -8.22
CA VAL A 141 10.10 -5.75 -9.04
C VAL A 141 9.75 -4.97 -10.30
N LEU A 142 10.23 -5.41 -11.45
CA LEU A 142 9.88 -4.78 -12.73
C LEU A 142 8.66 -5.46 -13.33
N TRP A 143 7.72 -4.67 -13.85
CA TRP A 143 6.68 -5.19 -14.73
C TRP A 143 7.36 -5.63 -16.01
N GLY A 144 7.10 -6.88 -16.43
CA GLY A 144 7.85 -7.52 -17.50
C GLY A 144 8.11 -6.57 -18.68
N LYS A 145 9.39 -6.29 -18.92
CA LYS A 145 9.85 -6.34 -20.31
C LYS A 145 9.82 -7.82 -20.68
N LYS A 146 8.85 -8.21 -21.50
CA LYS A 146 9.12 -9.34 -22.38
C LYS A 146 10.25 -8.94 -23.33
#